data_AF-A0AA39CM35-F1
#
_entry.id   AF-A0AA39CM35-F1
#
_cell.length_a   1.000
_cell.length_b   1.000
_cell.length_c   1.000
_cell.angle_alpha   90.00
_cell.angle_beta   90.00
_cell.angle_gamma   90.00
#
_symmetry.space_group_name_H-M   'P 1'
#
loop_
_entity.id
_entity.type
_entity.pdbx_description
1 polymer ?
#
loop_
_entity_poly.entity_id
_entity_poly.type
_entity_poly.pdbx_seq_one_letter_code
_entity_poly.pdbx_strand_id
1 'polypeptide(L)'
;MRVIVRDDKDSASKYAARHIVNRINAFAPTPENPFILGLPTGSSPEVIYKYLVQAHKDGEISFANVVTFNMDEYVSLPEDHPESYHSFMYKHFFAHVDINPANVNILNGNAPDLKAECTEYEARIAKAGGIDLFLGGIGPDGHIAFNEPGSSLRSRTRVKTLAEDTIRANSRFFGGDLSLVPKQALTVGVGTVMDAKEVLVIVIGSNKAVALAKTIEGSVSQMWTCSALQMHEKTMIVCDDAATDEMLVKTVKYFKSIEHVEAEQDQETARATPQRGSQVRLDNWRANIKDLKIDTDRQDELDFEDGELTPDSMSSRLVDSAIGMNDKKMSDFMFDRMGSRVSTFAA
;
A
#
# COMPACT_ATOMS: atom_id res chain seq x y z
N MET A 1 -6.51 4.73 1.09
CA MET A 1 -5.87 4.09 -0.09
C MET A 1 -5.78 5.11 -1.22
N ARG A 2 -4.66 5.13 -1.96
CA ARG A 2 -4.50 5.88 -3.22
C ARG A 2 -4.40 4.89 -4.38
N VAL A 3 -4.98 5.22 -5.53
CA VAL A 3 -4.86 4.41 -6.76
C VAL A 3 -4.40 5.34 -7.87
N ILE A 4 -3.24 5.03 -8.44
CA ILE A 4 -2.56 5.84 -9.44
C ILE A 4 -2.62 5.08 -10.75
N VAL A 5 -3.40 5.62 -11.71
CA VAL A 5 -3.57 5.02 -13.03
C VAL A 5 -2.64 5.73 -14.01
N ARG A 6 -1.89 4.96 -14.78
CA ARG A 6 -1.01 5.44 -15.85
C ARG A 6 -1.35 4.77 -17.16
N ASP A 7 -0.92 5.37 -18.26
CA ASP A 7 -1.32 4.92 -19.59
C ASP A 7 -0.77 3.53 -19.93
N ASP A 8 0.42 3.20 -19.43
CA ASP A 8 1.09 1.96 -19.75
C ASP A 8 2.00 1.42 -18.63
N LYS A 9 2.55 0.22 -18.88
CA LYS A 9 3.51 -0.47 -18.02
C LYS A 9 4.70 0.42 -17.63
N ASP A 10 5.24 1.17 -18.58
CA ASP A 10 6.47 1.91 -18.38
C ASP A 10 6.25 3.14 -17.48
N SER A 11 5.23 3.93 -17.78
CA SER A 11 4.80 5.09 -17.00
C SER A 11 4.35 4.71 -15.58
N ALA A 12 3.63 3.60 -15.40
CA ALA A 12 3.30 3.04 -14.08
C ALA A 12 4.56 2.67 -13.29
N SER A 13 5.49 1.95 -13.91
CA SER A 13 6.74 1.51 -13.28
C SER A 13 7.65 2.69 -12.92
N LYS A 14 7.74 3.69 -13.81
CA LYS A 14 8.50 4.92 -13.59
C LYS A 14 7.95 5.72 -12.42
N TYR A 15 6.63 5.83 -12.30
CA TYR A 15 5.98 6.48 -11.17
C TYR A 15 6.30 5.76 -9.85
N ALA A 16 6.14 4.44 -9.82
CA ALA A 16 6.46 3.63 -8.63
C ALA A 16 7.94 3.78 -8.21
N ALA A 17 8.87 3.73 -9.17
CA ALA A 17 10.30 3.94 -8.91
C ALA A 17 10.57 5.34 -8.36
N ARG A 18 9.99 6.39 -8.97
CA ARG A 18 10.12 7.77 -8.50
C ARG A 18 9.58 7.95 -7.08
N HIS A 19 8.45 7.31 -6.76
CA HIS A 19 7.91 7.32 -5.40
C HIS A 19 8.90 6.72 -4.41
N ILE A 20 9.47 5.54 -4.69
CA ILE A 20 10.49 4.91 -3.84
C ILE A 20 11.70 5.84 -3.65
N VAL A 21 12.21 6.45 -4.73
CA VAL A 21 13.31 7.42 -4.67
C VAL A 21 12.97 8.59 -3.74
N ASN A 22 11.80 9.18 -3.92
CA ASN A 22 11.36 10.30 -3.10
C ASN A 22 11.21 9.89 -1.62
N ARG A 23 10.71 8.68 -1.33
CA ARG A 23 10.56 8.19 0.05
C ARG A 23 11.90 7.97 0.73
N ILE A 24 12.86 7.35 0.04
CA ILE A 24 14.22 7.14 0.58
C ILE A 24 14.92 8.48 0.80
N ASN A 25 14.91 9.38 -0.19
CA ASN A 25 15.57 10.68 -0.08
C ASN A 25 14.94 11.58 1.00
N ALA A 26 13.61 11.58 1.11
CA ALA A 26 12.92 12.34 2.16
C ALA A 26 13.16 11.77 3.56
N PHE A 27 13.40 10.47 3.69
CA PHE A 27 13.79 9.85 4.95
C PHE A 27 15.24 10.15 5.33
N ALA A 28 16.11 10.37 4.33
CA ALA A 28 17.53 10.68 4.50
C ALA A 28 18.27 9.66 5.40
N PRO A 29 18.35 8.37 4.98
CA PRO A 29 18.84 7.30 5.84
C PRO A 29 20.32 7.44 6.19
N THR A 30 20.65 7.11 7.44
CA THR A 30 22.02 7.06 7.97
C THR A 30 22.35 5.62 8.42
N PRO A 31 23.61 5.28 8.71
CA PRO A 31 23.95 3.95 9.24
C PRO A 31 23.21 3.59 10.54
N GLU A 32 22.91 4.58 11.39
CA GLU A 32 22.21 4.40 12.66
C GLU A 32 20.68 4.36 12.50
N ASN A 33 20.17 4.93 11.41
CA ASN A 33 18.75 4.97 11.09
C ASN A 33 18.56 4.67 9.60
N PRO A 34 18.70 3.39 9.19
CA PRO A 34 18.55 2.98 7.81
C PRO A 34 17.09 3.02 7.36
N PHE A 35 16.86 3.10 6.04
CA PHE A 35 15.52 2.95 5.47
C PHE A 35 15.24 1.47 5.21
N ILE A 36 14.13 0.95 5.73
CA ILE A 36 13.77 -0.47 5.61
C ILE A 36 12.79 -0.68 4.46
N LEU A 37 13.22 -1.41 3.43
CA LEU A 37 12.50 -1.59 2.17
C LEU A 37 12.09 -3.05 1.93
N GLY A 38 10.79 -3.32 1.86
CA GLY A 38 10.25 -4.61 1.44
C GLY A 38 10.22 -4.72 -0.10
N LEU A 39 10.66 -5.84 -0.67
CA LEU A 39 10.81 -6.01 -2.12
C LEU A 39 10.16 -7.31 -2.65
N PRO A 40 9.42 -7.24 -3.79
CA PRO A 40 8.87 -8.41 -4.45
C PRO A 40 9.83 -8.97 -5.51
N THR A 41 9.43 -10.04 -6.19
CA THR A 41 10.08 -10.54 -7.41
C THR A 41 9.08 -10.59 -8.57
N GLY A 42 9.51 -11.16 -9.71
CA GLY A 42 8.66 -11.39 -10.88
C GLY A 42 8.61 -10.23 -11.86
N SER A 43 7.82 -10.39 -12.92
CA SER A 43 7.89 -9.54 -14.12
C SER A 43 7.36 -8.11 -13.95
N SER A 44 6.52 -7.87 -12.94
CA SER A 44 5.97 -6.54 -12.65
C SER A 44 7.04 -5.57 -12.11
N PRO A 45 7.79 -5.91 -11.04
CA PRO A 45 8.82 -5.02 -10.50
C PRO A 45 10.10 -4.91 -11.34
N GLU A 46 10.35 -5.77 -12.33
CA GLU A 46 11.57 -5.71 -13.16
C GLU A 46 11.83 -4.32 -13.77
N VAL A 47 10.77 -3.66 -14.26
CA VAL A 47 10.92 -2.32 -14.86
C VAL A 47 11.15 -1.25 -13.79
N ILE A 48 10.57 -1.41 -12.60
CA ILE A 48 10.85 -0.55 -11.45
C ILE A 48 12.34 -0.65 -11.08
N TYR A 49 12.89 -1.86 -11.00
CA TYR A 49 14.32 -2.06 -10.71
C TYR A 49 15.23 -1.40 -11.74
N LYS A 50 14.89 -1.48 -13.03
CA LYS A 50 15.64 -0.76 -14.08
C LYS A 50 15.67 0.75 -13.81
N TYR A 51 14.53 1.34 -13.45
CA TYR A 51 14.46 2.75 -13.11
C TYR A 51 15.20 3.11 -11.82
N LEU A 52 15.17 2.27 -10.80
CA LEU A 52 15.93 2.48 -9.56
C LEU A 52 17.45 2.40 -9.80
N VAL A 53 17.89 1.43 -10.59
CA VAL A 53 19.30 1.30 -11.02
C VAL A 53 19.73 2.54 -11.82
N GLN A 54 18.90 3.00 -12.73
CA GLN A 54 19.20 4.20 -13.52
C GLN A 54 19.28 5.45 -12.63
N ALA A 55 18.31 5.65 -11.74
CA ALA A 55 18.33 6.75 -10.77
C ALA A 55 19.58 6.73 -9.88
N HIS A 56 20.04 5.55 -9.47
CA HIS A 56 21.29 5.41 -8.72
C HIS A 56 22.51 5.83 -9.56
N LYS A 57 22.60 5.34 -10.82
CA LYS A 57 23.69 5.71 -11.74
C LYS A 57 23.72 7.21 -12.06
N ASP A 58 22.56 7.84 -12.07
CA ASP A 58 22.40 9.28 -12.28
C ASP A 58 22.65 10.11 -11.01
N GLY A 59 22.95 9.45 -9.88
CA GLY A 59 23.24 10.11 -8.60
C GLY A 59 22.01 10.65 -7.87
N GLU A 60 20.80 10.24 -8.27
CA GLU A 60 19.53 10.67 -7.67
C GLU A 60 19.20 9.93 -6.37
N ILE A 61 19.83 8.77 -6.12
CA ILE A 61 19.60 7.94 -4.93
C ILE A 61 20.83 7.10 -4.55
N SER A 62 20.99 6.83 -3.26
CA SER A 62 21.94 5.84 -2.71
C SER A 62 21.19 4.79 -1.87
N PHE A 63 21.64 3.54 -1.96
CA PHE A 63 21.17 2.39 -1.21
C PHE A 63 22.15 1.97 -0.11
N ALA A 64 23.23 2.71 0.13
CA ALA A 64 24.24 2.38 1.13
C ALA A 64 23.67 2.21 2.55
N ASN A 65 22.65 3.01 2.90
CA ASN A 65 21.95 2.96 4.19
C ASN A 65 20.51 2.41 4.05
N VAL A 66 20.27 1.55 3.05
CA VAL A 66 19.00 0.85 2.88
C VAL A 66 19.17 -0.59 3.32
N VAL A 67 18.20 -1.11 4.07
CA VAL A 67 18.09 -2.52 4.45
C VAL A 67 16.87 -3.12 3.76
N THR A 68 17.06 -4.23 3.05
CA THR A 68 15.98 -4.83 2.26
C THR A 68 15.51 -6.15 2.84
N PHE A 69 14.21 -6.40 2.71
CA PHE A 69 13.58 -7.68 3.02
C PHE A 69 12.74 -8.14 1.83
N ASN A 70 13.12 -9.27 1.21
CA ASN A 70 12.32 -9.87 0.15
C ASN A 70 11.10 -10.62 0.70
N MET A 71 10.07 -10.73 -0.15
CA MET A 71 8.80 -11.38 0.22
C MET A 71 8.91 -12.88 0.41
N ASP A 72 9.69 -13.57 -0.41
CA ASP A 72 9.64 -15.01 -0.54
C ASP A 72 10.91 -15.60 -1.14
N GLU A 73 11.05 -16.91 -1.04
CA GLU A 73 12.04 -17.74 -1.75
C GLU A 73 11.50 -19.18 -1.86
N TYR A 74 11.86 -19.89 -2.94
CA TYR A 74 11.54 -21.29 -3.11
C TYR A 74 12.29 -22.18 -2.11
N VAL A 75 11.61 -23.20 -1.61
CA VAL A 75 12.23 -24.22 -0.75
C VAL A 75 12.98 -25.24 -1.61
N SER A 76 14.17 -25.63 -1.16
CA SER A 76 15.03 -26.64 -1.80
C SER A 76 15.53 -26.29 -3.22
N LEU A 77 15.48 -25.02 -3.61
CA LEU A 77 16.11 -24.55 -4.85
C LEU A 77 17.49 -23.97 -4.52
N PRO A 78 18.57 -24.37 -5.21
CA PRO A 78 19.90 -23.82 -4.96
C PRO A 78 19.90 -22.29 -5.06
N GLU A 79 20.64 -21.63 -4.18
CA GLU A 79 20.70 -20.16 -4.13
C GLU A 79 21.19 -19.55 -5.44
N ASP A 80 22.15 -20.21 -6.09
CA ASP A 80 22.73 -19.83 -7.39
C ASP A 80 21.93 -20.32 -8.60
N HIS A 81 20.80 -21.01 -8.38
CA HIS A 81 19.92 -21.42 -9.48
C HIS A 81 19.40 -20.17 -10.21
N PRO A 82 19.38 -20.11 -11.56
CA PRO A 82 18.98 -18.91 -12.30
C PRO A 82 17.57 -18.38 -11.97
N GLU A 83 16.67 -19.29 -11.59
CA GLU A 83 15.28 -19.00 -11.22
C GLU A 83 15.05 -18.88 -9.69
N SER A 84 16.11 -18.92 -8.87
CA SER A 84 15.98 -18.55 -7.45
C SER A 84 15.69 -17.06 -7.32
N TYR A 85 15.01 -16.67 -6.25
CA TYR A 85 14.72 -15.26 -5.99
C TYR A 85 15.97 -14.51 -5.52
N HIS A 86 16.95 -15.20 -4.92
CA HIS A 86 18.32 -14.71 -4.77
C HIS A 86 18.91 -14.28 -6.12
N SER A 87 19.00 -15.18 -7.10
CA SER A 87 19.55 -14.90 -8.43
C SER A 87 18.78 -13.78 -9.15
N PHE A 88 17.44 -13.80 -9.06
CA PHE A 88 16.61 -12.75 -9.62
C PHE A 88 16.99 -11.37 -9.07
N MET A 89 17.06 -11.22 -7.75
CA MET A 89 17.32 -9.94 -7.12
C MET A 89 18.72 -9.40 -7.42
N TYR A 90 19.74 -10.27 -7.41
CA TYR A 90 21.10 -9.87 -7.79
C TYR A 90 21.19 -9.48 -9.27
N LYS A 91 20.58 -10.27 -10.16
CA LYS A 91 20.57 -10.00 -11.61
C LYS A 91 19.90 -8.68 -11.94
N HIS A 92 18.76 -8.38 -11.33
CA HIS A 92 17.93 -7.25 -11.71
C HIS A 92 18.19 -5.98 -10.89
N PHE A 93 18.74 -6.09 -9.69
CA PHE A 93 18.84 -4.95 -8.78
C PHE A 93 20.15 -4.88 -7.99
N PHE A 94 20.41 -5.81 -7.05
CA PHE A 94 21.45 -5.63 -6.04
C PHE A 94 22.87 -5.54 -6.60
N ALA A 95 23.19 -6.19 -7.72
CA ALA A 95 24.52 -6.10 -8.34
C ALA A 95 24.79 -4.75 -9.04
N HIS A 96 23.79 -3.87 -9.15
CA HIS A 96 23.85 -2.64 -9.94
C HIS A 96 23.72 -1.37 -9.10
N VAL A 97 23.68 -1.49 -7.77
CA VAL A 97 23.54 -0.38 -6.81
C VAL A 97 24.55 -0.51 -5.67
N ASP A 98 24.73 0.56 -4.90
CA ASP A 98 25.66 0.65 -3.76
C ASP A 98 25.13 0.06 -2.44
N ILE A 99 24.20 -0.90 -2.51
CA ILE A 99 23.67 -1.57 -1.31
C ILE A 99 24.76 -2.45 -0.67
N ASN A 100 24.89 -2.38 0.64
CA ASN A 100 25.76 -3.31 1.38
C ASN A 100 25.12 -4.72 1.37
N PRO A 101 25.82 -5.78 0.91
CA PRO A 101 25.28 -7.14 0.92
C PRO A 101 24.81 -7.61 2.30
N ALA A 102 25.41 -7.12 3.39
CA ALA A 102 24.98 -7.43 4.76
C ALA A 102 23.59 -6.86 5.11
N ASN A 103 23.11 -5.88 4.34
CA ASN A 103 21.79 -5.27 4.49
C ASN A 103 20.72 -5.95 3.63
N VAL A 104 21.09 -6.96 2.82
CA VAL A 104 20.16 -7.72 1.99
C VAL A 104 19.65 -8.92 2.78
N ASN A 105 18.32 -8.98 2.99
CA ASN A 105 17.66 -10.11 3.64
C ASN A 105 16.71 -10.77 2.64
N ILE A 106 16.97 -12.04 2.34
CA ILE A 106 16.10 -12.93 1.58
C ILE A 106 15.94 -14.21 2.41
N LEU A 107 14.74 -14.80 2.41
CA LEU A 107 14.46 -16.03 3.13
C LEU A 107 15.39 -17.16 2.65
N ASN A 108 15.96 -17.92 3.59
CA ASN A 108 16.77 -19.09 3.24
C ASN A 108 15.89 -20.34 3.00
N GLY A 109 15.50 -20.55 1.75
CA GLY A 109 14.73 -21.73 1.33
C GLY A 109 15.44 -23.08 1.50
N ASN A 110 16.74 -23.09 1.80
CA ASN A 110 17.55 -24.29 2.05
C ASN A 110 17.93 -24.45 3.53
N ALA A 111 17.33 -23.67 4.44
CA ALA A 111 17.60 -23.78 5.87
C ALA A 111 17.22 -25.17 6.41
N PRO A 112 18.00 -25.74 7.36
CA PRO A 112 17.70 -27.05 7.93
C PRO A 112 16.40 -27.06 8.73
N ASP A 113 16.03 -25.93 9.34
CA ASP A 113 14.72 -25.72 9.98
C ASP A 113 14.04 -24.48 9.37
N LEU A 114 13.13 -24.74 8.45
CA LEU A 114 12.37 -23.70 7.74
C LEU A 114 11.46 -22.87 8.66
N LYS A 115 10.97 -23.45 9.76
CA LYS A 115 10.12 -22.70 10.72
C LYS A 115 10.97 -21.75 11.56
N ALA A 116 12.15 -22.20 11.96
CA ALA A 116 13.12 -21.35 12.64
C ALA A 116 13.54 -20.18 11.73
N GLU A 117 13.83 -20.44 10.45
CA GLU A 117 14.14 -19.39 9.46
C GLU A 117 13.02 -18.35 9.37
N CYS A 118 11.76 -18.77 9.25
CA CYS A 118 10.61 -17.84 9.22
C CYS A 118 10.50 -16.99 10.50
N THR A 119 10.74 -17.59 11.66
CA THR A 119 10.67 -16.90 12.95
C THR A 119 11.81 -15.89 13.10
N GLU A 120 13.02 -16.27 12.69
CA GLU A 120 14.19 -15.40 12.69
C GLU A 120 14.04 -14.25 11.68
N TYR A 121 13.41 -14.50 10.52
CA TYR A 121 13.13 -13.47 9.53
C TYR A 121 12.23 -12.37 10.10
N GLU A 122 11.15 -12.75 10.79
CA GLU A 122 10.27 -11.80 11.51
C GLU A 122 11.02 -11.05 12.61
N ALA A 123 11.90 -11.75 13.36
CA ALA A 123 12.72 -11.12 14.38
C ALA A 123 13.72 -10.11 13.79
N ARG A 124 14.30 -10.39 12.61
CA ARG A 124 15.16 -9.46 11.87
C ARG A 124 14.39 -8.22 11.43
N ILE A 125 13.17 -8.36 10.91
CA ILE A 125 12.29 -7.23 10.57
C ILE A 125 11.98 -6.38 11.80
N ALA A 126 11.59 -7.02 12.92
CA ALA A 126 11.29 -6.33 14.16
C ALA A 126 12.51 -5.59 14.72
N LYS A 127 13.70 -6.21 14.69
CA LYS A 127 14.97 -5.61 15.13
C LYS A 127 15.36 -4.41 14.27
N ALA A 128 15.00 -4.39 12.99
CA ALA A 128 15.20 -3.27 12.09
C ALA A 128 14.20 -2.11 12.32
N GLY A 129 13.21 -2.28 13.21
CA GLY A 129 12.21 -1.25 13.51
C GLY A 129 10.95 -1.34 12.64
N GLY A 130 10.74 -2.47 11.94
CA GLY A 130 9.65 -2.65 10.98
C GLY A 130 9.99 -2.12 9.58
N ILE A 131 9.08 -2.33 8.63
CA ILE A 131 9.30 -1.96 7.22
C ILE A 131 8.76 -0.55 6.98
N ASP A 132 9.57 0.37 6.44
CA ASP A 132 9.14 1.74 6.12
C ASP A 132 8.28 1.79 4.87
N LEU A 133 8.66 1.03 3.84
CA LEU A 133 7.89 0.88 2.61
C LEU A 133 7.99 -0.55 2.11
N PHE A 134 6.85 -1.18 1.87
CA PHE A 134 6.77 -2.51 1.28
C PHE A 134 6.30 -2.40 -0.17
N LEU A 135 7.19 -2.65 -1.13
CA LEU A 135 6.80 -2.81 -2.53
C LEU A 135 6.27 -4.24 -2.74
N GLY A 136 5.07 -4.36 -3.29
CA GLY A 136 4.43 -5.63 -3.61
C GLY A 136 3.91 -5.67 -5.04
N GLY A 137 3.56 -6.88 -5.50
CA GLY A 137 2.76 -7.10 -6.70
C GLY A 137 1.53 -7.93 -6.38
N ILE A 138 0.59 -8.02 -7.33
CA ILE A 138 -0.64 -8.82 -7.21
C ILE A 138 -0.62 -9.96 -8.23
N GLY A 139 -0.93 -11.18 -7.79
CA GLY A 139 -1.19 -12.33 -8.65
C GLY A 139 -2.52 -12.22 -9.42
N PRO A 140 -2.74 -12.98 -10.51
CA PRO A 140 -4.03 -12.95 -11.23
C PRO A 140 -5.23 -13.43 -10.37
N ASP A 141 -4.96 -14.15 -9.30
CA ASP A 141 -5.89 -14.62 -8.25
C ASP A 141 -5.96 -13.66 -7.03
N GLY A 142 -5.29 -12.51 -7.08
CA GLY A 142 -5.25 -11.55 -5.99
C GLY A 142 -4.29 -11.87 -4.85
N HIS A 143 -3.35 -12.80 -5.03
CA HIS A 143 -2.34 -13.06 -4.00
C HIS A 143 -1.31 -11.93 -3.86
N ILE A 144 -0.82 -11.73 -2.64
CA ILE A 144 0.38 -10.95 -2.32
C ILE A 144 1.49 -11.90 -1.82
N ALA A 145 2.70 -11.83 -2.39
CA ALA A 145 3.72 -12.89 -2.21
C ALA A 145 3.13 -14.28 -2.53
N PHE A 146 3.55 -15.34 -1.86
CA PHE A 146 2.87 -16.64 -1.91
C PHE A 146 1.68 -16.76 -0.94
N ASN A 147 1.01 -15.66 -0.56
CA ASN A 147 -0.24 -15.73 0.19
C ASN A 147 -1.42 -16.03 -0.73
N GLU A 148 -1.46 -17.26 -1.20
CA GLU A 148 -2.50 -17.81 -2.09
C GLU A 148 -3.91 -17.72 -1.47
N PRO A 149 -4.98 -17.80 -2.30
CA PRO A 149 -6.36 -17.83 -1.84
C PRO A 149 -6.59 -18.84 -0.70
N GLY A 150 -7.26 -18.38 0.36
CA GLY A 150 -7.47 -19.13 1.60
C GLY A 150 -6.39 -18.89 2.66
N SER A 151 -5.36 -18.08 2.38
CA SER A 151 -4.39 -17.68 3.39
C SER A 151 -5.01 -16.72 4.41
N SER A 152 -4.72 -16.95 5.69
CA SER A 152 -5.16 -16.03 6.76
C SER A 152 -4.67 -14.60 6.50
N LEU A 153 -5.58 -13.64 6.62
CA LEU A 153 -5.27 -12.21 6.46
C LEU A 153 -4.41 -11.64 7.60
N ARG A 154 -4.21 -12.40 8.68
CA ARG A 154 -3.27 -12.09 9.77
C ARG A 154 -2.08 -13.04 9.81
N SER A 155 -1.83 -13.78 8.73
CA SER A 155 -0.71 -14.71 8.64
C SER A 155 0.63 -14.01 8.84
N ARG A 156 1.60 -14.75 9.39
CA ARG A 156 3.02 -14.38 9.49
C ARG A 156 3.85 -15.14 8.46
N THR A 157 5.14 -14.83 8.43
CA THR A 157 6.14 -15.55 7.64
C THR A 157 6.08 -17.05 7.92
N ARG A 158 5.98 -17.87 6.87
CA ARG A 158 5.76 -19.32 6.99
C ARG A 158 6.18 -20.07 5.73
N VAL A 159 6.31 -21.38 5.89
CA VAL A 159 6.31 -22.32 4.77
C VAL A 159 4.93 -22.37 4.14
N LYS A 160 4.86 -22.24 2.82
CA LYS A 160 3.64 -22.39 2.04
C LYS A 160 3.85 -23.41 0.93
N THR A 161 2.95 -24.39 0.87
CA THR A 161 2.83 -25.28 -0.29
C THR A 161 2.16 -24.53 -1.42
N LEU A 162 2.75 -24.58 -2.62
CA LEU A 162 2.22 -23.90 -3.80
C LEU A 162 1.01 -24.66 -4.34
N ALA A 163 -0.02 -23.93 -4.74
CA ALA A 163 -1.18 -24.47 -5.43
C ALA A 163 -0.81 -24.90 -6.85
N GLU A 164 -1.64 -25.77 -7.43
CA GLU A 164 -1.42 -26.30 -8.77
C GLU A 164 -1.37 -25.18 -9.84
N ASP A 165 -2.21 -24.15 -9.71
CA ASP A 165 -2.22 -23.00 -10.62
C ASP A 165 -0.91 -22.22 -10.57
N THR A 166 -0.33 -22.05 -9.38
CA THR A 166 0.99 -21.41 -9.20
C THR A 166 2.09 -22.24 -9.82
N ILE A 167 2.06 -23.56 -9.63
CA ILE A 167 3.02 -24.49 -10.25
C ILE A 167 2.93 -24.42 -11.78
N ARG A 168 1.70 -24.41 -12.33
CA ARG A 168 1.46 -24.27 -13.77
C ARG A 168 1.95 -22.93 -14.30
N ALA A 169 1.65 -21.83 -13.64
CA ALA A 169 2.09 -20.49 -14.03
C ALA A 169 3.62 -20.34 -14.02
N ASN A 170 4.28 -20.95 -13.02
CA ASN A 170 5.72 -20.83 -12.85
C ASN A 170 6.52 -21.84 -13.69
N SER A 171 5.89 -22.92 -14.18
CA SER A 171 6.54 -23.91 -15.05
C SER A 171 7.25 -23.30 -16.27
N ARG A 172 6.78 -22.16 -16.78
CA ARG A 172 7.42 -21.41 -17.87
C ARG A 172 8.88 -21.03 -17.58
N PHE A 173 9.25 -20.86 -16.31
CA PHE A 173 10.59 -20.55 -15.86
C PHE A 173 11.46 -21.82 -15.73
N PHE A 174 10.81 -22.99 -15.57
CA PHE A 174 11.46 -24.30 -15.42
C PHE A 174 11.35 -25.14 -16.71
N GLY A 175 11.49 -24.49 -17.87
CA GLY A 175 11.46 -25.16 -19.17
C GLY A 175 10.10 -25.77 -19.57
N GLY A 176 9.01 -25.38 -18.89
CA GLY A 176 7.68 -25.94 -19.07
C GLY A 176 7.42 -27.25 -18.31
N ASP A 177 8.38 -27.72 -17.51
CA ASP A 177 8.24 -28.95 -16.73
C ASP A 177 7.73 -28.68 -15.31
N LEU A 178 6.50 -29.12 -15.03
CA LEU A 178 5.85 -29.00 -13.73
C LEU A 178 6.61 -29.72 -12.60
N SER A 179 7.37 -30.78 -12.93
CA SER A 179 8.10 -31.57 -11.94
C SER A 179 9.34 -30.87 -11.39
N LEU A 180 9.88 -29.90 -12.14
CA LEU A 180 11.04 -29.09 -11.77
C LEU A 180 10.67 -27.88 -10.92
N VAL A 181 9.38 -27.51 -10.88
CA VAL A 181 8.92 -26.38 -10.07
C VAL A 181 8.94 -26.78 -8.59
N PRO A 182 9.60 -26.00 -7.71
CA PRO A 182 9.56 -26.24 -6.28
C PRO A 182 8.13 -26.29 -5.74
N LYS A 183 7.83 -27.27 -4.89
CA LYS A 183 6.46 -27.48 -4.37
C LYS A 183 6.12 -26.61 -3.17
N GLN A 184 7.13 -25.99 -2.56
CA GLN A 184 6.99 -25.15 -1.38
C GLN A 184 7.84 -23.89 -1.54
N ALA A 185 7.42 -22.83 -0.85
CA ALA A 185 8.16 -21.59 -0.71
C ALA A 185 8.12 -21.14 0.75
N LEU A 186 9.12 -20.37 1.15
CA LEU A 186 9.01 -19.50 2.32
C LEU A 186 8.42 -18.17 1.84
N THR A 187 7.48 -17.62 2.60
CA THR A 187 6.83 -16.36 2.26
C THR A 187 6.52 -15.57 3.50
N VAL A 188 6.68 -14.25 3.44
CA VAL A 188 6.10 -13.32 4.40
C VAL A 188 4.59 -13.48 4.42
N GLY A 189 3.97 -13.24 5.57
CA GLY A 189 2.52 -13.32 5.72
C GLY A 189 1.82 -12.04 5.26
N VAL A 190 0.50 -12.12 5.11
CA VAL A 190 -0.33 -10.93 4.86
C VAL A 190 -0.18 -9.94 6.01
N GLY A 191 -0.18 -10.43 7.26
CA GLY A 191 0.06 -9.59 8.43
C GLY A 191 1.44 -8.95 8.44
N THR A 192 2.47 -9.67 7.98
CA THR A 192 3.83 -9.13 7.87
C THR A 192 3.90 -7.95 6.91
N VAL A 193 3.20 -8.02 5.77
CA VAL A 193 3.12 -6.88 4.82
C VAL A 193 2.30 -5.73 5.41
N MET A 194 1.20 -6.06 6.09
CA MET A 194 0.30 -5.07 6.72
C MET A 194 0.92 -4.35 7.93
N ASP A 195 2.01 -4.87 8.50
CA ASP A 195 2.78 -4.19 9.55
C ASP A 195 3.71 -3.10 9.00
N ALA A 196 3.88 -2.98 7.68
CA ALA A 196 4.69 -1.93 7.09
C ALA A 196 4.05 -0.54 7.33
N LYS A 197 4.87 0.51 7.40
CA LYS A 197 4.36 1.89 7.53
C LYS A 197 3.67 2.37 6.25
N GLU A 198 4.08 1.82 5.11
CA GLU A 198 3.56 2.14 3.79
C GLU A 198 3.61 0.89 2.90
N VAL A 199 2.52 0.62 2.17
CA VAL A 199 2.50 -0.46 1.17
C VAL A 199 2.26 0.13 -0.21
N LEU A 200 3.19 -0.11 -1.13
CA LEU A 200 3.11 0.27 -2.53
C LEU A 200 2.92 -0.99 -3.37
N VAL A 201 1.87 -1.06 -4.18
CA VAL A 201 1.58 -2.24 -5.00
C VAL A 201 1.57 -1.88 -6.47
N ILE A 202 2.33 -2.60 -7.28
CA ILE A 202 2.36 -2.46 -8.73
C ILE A 202 1.47 -3.51 -9.42
N VAL A 203 0.56 -3.08 -10.29
CA VAL A 203 -0.38 -3.96 -11.01
C VAL A 203 -0.37 -3.62 -12.49
N ILE A 204 0.04 -4.56 -13.33
CA ILE A 204 0.28 -4.30 -14.76
C ILE A 204 -0.39 -5.38 -15.60
N GLY A 205 -1.15 -4.93 -16.61
CA GLY A 205 -1.76 -5.76 -17.64
C GLY A 205 -3.17 -6.25 -17.31
N SER A 206 -3.96 -6.49 -18.37
CA SER A 206 -5.35 -6.94 -18.28
C SER A 206 -5.54 -8.29 -17.60
N ASN A 207 -4.50 -9.15 -17.61
CA ASN A 207 -4.53 -10.42 -16.88
C ASN A 207 -4.58 -10.25 -15.35
N LYS A 208 -4.44 -9.01 -14.83
CA LYS A 208 -4.60 -8.66 -13.42
C LYS A 208 -5.86 -7.85 -13.13
N ALA A 209 -6.67 -7.53 -14.14
CA ALA A 209 -7.79 -6.61 -13.99
C ALA A 209 -8.85 -7.13 -13.00
N VAL A 210 -9.20 -8.41 -13.08
CA VAL A 210 -10.12 -9.04 -12.12
C VAL A 210 -9.57 -8.96 -10.69
N ALA A 211 -8.28 -9.28 -10.50
CA ALA A 211 -7.64 -9.22 -9.18
C ALA A 211 -7.64 -7.79 -8.61
N LEU A 212 -7.38 -6.79 -9.45
CA LEU A 212 -7.41 -5.38 -9.05
C LEU A 212 -8.82 -4.94 -8.65
N ALA A 213 -9.83 -5.25 -9.46
CA ALA A 213 -11.22 -4.94 -9.17
C ALA A 213 -11.67 -5.61 -7.85
N LYS A 214 -11.31 -6.89 -7.63
CA LYS A 214 -11.61 -7.59 -6.36
C LYS A 214 -10.87 -6.99 -5.17
N THR A 215 -9.66 -6.48 -5.37
CA THR A 215 -8.86 -5.85 -4.31
C THR A 215 -9.42 -4.49 -3.90
N ILE A 216 -9.94 -3.68 -4.83
CA ILE A 216 -10.37 -2.31 -4.57
C ILE A 216 -11.89 -2.22 -4.30
N GLU A 217 -12.69 -2.90 -5.12
CA GLU A 217 -14.16 -2.77 -5.12
C GLU A 217 -14.85 -3.94 -4.41
N GLY A 218 -14.16 -5.07 -4.26
CA GLY A 218 -14.65 -6.24 -3.54
C GLY A 218 -14.59 -6.08 -2.02
N SER A 219 -15.22 -7.00 -1.29
CA SER A 219 -15.08 -7.09 0.16
C SER A 219 -13.71 -7.66 0.56
N VAL A 220 -13.23 -7.28 1.73
CA VAL A 220 -12.07 -7.92 2.37
C VAL A 220 -12.30 -9.43 2.46
N SER A 221 -11.44 -10.22 1.81
CA SER A 221 -11.60 -11.66 1.68
C SER A 221 -10.26 -12.37 1.58
N GLN A 222 -10.10 -13.47 2.33
CA GLN A 222 -8.94 -14.36 2.22
C GLN A 222 -8.82 -15.05 0.85
N MET A 223 -9.87 -15.03 0.03
CA MET A 223 -9.79 -15.52 -1.35
C MET A 223 -9.10 -14.55 -2.30
N TRP A 224 -8.97 -13.28 -1.90
CA TRP A 224 -8.28 -12.22 -2.64
C TRP A 224 -7.38 -11.50 -1.63
N THR A 225 -6.24 -12.09 -1.25
CA THR A 225 -5.50 -11.67 -0.05
C THR A 225 -5.03 -10.21 -0.11
N CYS A 226 -4.78 -9.66 -1.29
CA CYS A 226 -4.54 -8.23 -1.49
C CYS A 226 -5.68 -7.31 -1.01
N SER A 227 -6.93 -7.78 -0.94
CA SER A 227 -8.06 -7.01 -0.39
C SER A 227 -7.85 -6.62 1.08
N ALA A 228 -6.95 -7.29 1.81
CA ALA A 228 -6.56 -6.87 3.16
C ALA A 228 -6.01 -5.43 3.21
N LEU A 229 -5.41 -4.95 2.11
CA LEU A 229 -4.85 -3.61 2.00
C LEU A 229 -5.90 -2.49 2.11
N GLN A 230 -7.19 -2.81 1.98
CA GLN A 230 -8.28 -1.88 2.30
C GLN A 230 -8.27 -1.45 3.77
N MET A 231 -7.74 -2.30 4.66
CA MET A 231 -7.65 -2.02 6.10
C MET A 231 -6.32 -1.39 6.51
N HIS A 232 -5.38 -1.21 5.57
CA HIS A 232 -4.07 -0.66 5.86
C HIS A 232 -4.11 0.87 5.83
N GLU A 233 -3.45 1.51 6.79
CA GLU A 233 -3.51 2.96 6.99
C GLU A 233 -2.94 3.74 5.80
N LYS A 234 -1.91 3.19 5.13
CA LYS A 234 -1.19 3.86 4.04
C LYS A 234 -0.85 2.94 2.88
N THR A 235 -1.86 2.64 2.06
CA THR A 235 -1.70 1.88 0.81
C THR A 235 -1.75 2.78 -0.42
N MET A 236 -0.81 2.56 -1.34
CA MET A 236 -0.84 3.05 -2.71
C MET A 236 -0.83 1.88 -3.69
N ILE A 237 -1.76 1.89 -4.64
CA ILE A 237 -1.74 0.99 -5.80
C ILE A 237 -1.37 1.83 -7.01
N VAL A 238 -0.40 1.38 -7.79
CA VAL A 238 -0.02 1.97 -9.07
C VAL A 238 -0.32 0.94 -10.16
N CYS A 239 -1.05 1.34 -11.18
CA CYS A 239 -1.43 0.43 -12.25
C CYS A 239 -1.41 1.08 -13.64
N ASP A 240 -1.29 0.26 -14.67
CA ASP A 240 -1.54 0.69 -16.04
C ASP A 240 -3.05 0.67 -16.35
N ASP A 241 -3.45 1.33 -17.44
CA ASP A 241 -4.86 1.48 -17.81
C ASP A 241 -5.50 0.10 -18.07
N ALA A 242 -4.77 -0.83 -18.71
CA ALA A 242 -5.21 -2.19 -18.97
C ALA A 242 -5.53 -3.00 -17.71
N ALA A 243 -4.85 -2.77 -16.58
CA ALA A 243 -5.20 -3.41 -15.32
C ALA A 243 -6.53 -2.90 -14.74
N THR A 244 -7.13 -1.84 -15.29
CA THR A 244 -8.41 -1.28 -14.83
C THR A 244 -9.62 -1.77 -15.64
N ASP A 245 -9.44 -2.64 -16.63
CA ASP A 245 -10.48 -3.11 -17.57
C ASP A 245 -11.74 -3.67 -16.88
N GLU A 246 -11.60 -4.25 -15.69
CA GLU A 246 -12.68 -4.86 -14.91
C GLU A 246 -13.19 -3.99 -13.75
N MET A 247 -12.67 -2.76 -13.61
CA MET A 247 -13.12 -1.80 -12.60
C MET A 247 -14.30 -0.98 -13.11
N LEU A 248 -15.12 -0.48 -12.18
CA LEU A 248 -16.19 0.46 -12.54
C LEU A 248 -15.59 1.78 -13.06
N VAL A 249 -16.16 2.30 -14.14
CA VAL A 249 -15.80 3.62 -14.69
C VAL A 249 -15.84 4.72 -13.62
N LYS A 250 -16.81 4.65 -12.70
CA LYS A 250 -16.93 5.59 -11.58
C LYS A 250 -15.71 5.53 -10.67
N THR A 251 -15.21 4.34 -10.35
CA THR A 251 -14.04 4.14 -9.49
C THR A 251 -12.78 4.72 -10.11
N VAL A 252 -12.54 4.41 -11.39
CA VAL A 252 -11.37 4.95 -12.12
C VAL A 252 -11.43 6.48 -12.19
N LYS A 253 -12.58 7.06 -12.54
CA LYS A 253 -12.76 8.52 -12.57
C LYS A 253 -12.56 9.16 -11.20
N TYR A 254 -13.04 8.52 -10.14
CA TYR A 254 -12.88 9.00 -8.78
C TYR A 254 -11.40 9.10 -8.40
N PHE A 255 -10.61 8.04 -8.59
CA PHE A 255 -9.19 8.08 -8.25
C PHE A 255 -8.36 9.01 -9.14
N LYS A 256 -8.63 9.07 -10.45
CA LYS A 256 -8.01 10.06 -11.36
C LYS A 256 -8.31 11.50 -10.91
N SER A 257 -9.52 11.77 -10.40
CA SER A 257 -9.89 13.09 -9.89
C SER A 257 -9.19 13.46 -8.58
N ILE A 258 -9.01 12.51 -7.66
CA ILE A 258 -8.26 12.75 -6.41
C ILE A 258 -6.82 13.11 -6.72
N GLU A 259 -6.17 12.36 -7.62
CA GLU A 259 -4.79 12.63 -7.98
C GLU A 259 -4.61 14.03 -8.57
N HIS A 260 -5.55 14.49 -9.40
CA HIS A 260 -5.51 15.84 -9.96
C HIS A 260 -5.57 16.92 -8.87
N VAL A 261 -6.47 16.77 -7.90
CA VAL A 261 -6.61 17.71 -6.77
C VAL A 261 -5.39 17.70 -5.88
N GLU A 262 -4.83 16.52 -5.56
CA GLU A 262 -3.58 16.40 -4.79
C GLU A 262 -2.43 17.12 -5.52
N ALA A 263 -2.29 16.93 -6.83
CA ALA A 263 -1.24 17.57 -7.62
C ALA A 263 -1.38 19.10 -7.67
N GLU A 264 -2.61 19.63 -7.73
CA GLU A 264 -2.86 21.08 -7.66
C GLU A 264 -2.48 21.65 -6.29
N GLN A 265 -2.86 20.98 -5.20
CA GLN A 265 -2.50 21.39 -3.84
C GLN A 265 -0.99 21.38 -3.60
N ASP A 266 -0.29 20.36 -4.11
CA ASP A 266 1.18 20.27 -4.01
C ASP A 266 1.85 21.44 -4.76
N GLN A 267 1.33 21.81 -5.94
CA GLN A 267 1.83 22.96 -6.69
C GLN A 267 1.56 24.29 -6.00
N GLU A 268 0.38 24.48 -5.42
CA GLU A 268 0.05 25.67 -4.65
C GLU A 268 0.91 25.80 -3.40
N THR A 269 1.12 24.70 -2.67
CA THR A 269 1.98 24.65 -1.48
C THR A 269 3.44 24.95 -1.84
N ALA A 270 3.93 24.40 -2.96
CA ALA A 270 5.28 24.68 -3.46
C ALA A 270 5.45 26.15 -3.88
N ARG A 271 4.40 26.79 -4.45
CA ARG A 271 4.40 28.22 -4.78
C ARG A 271 4.29 29.13 -3.55
N ALA A 272 3.58 28.69 -2.51
CA ALA A 272 3.38 29.44 -1.28
C ALA A 272 4.58 29.37 -0.31
N THR A 273 5.45 28.37 -0.44
CA THR A 273 6.67 28.25 0.38
C THR A 273 7.74 29.20 -0.15
N PRO A 274 8.14 30.26 0.59
CA PRO A 274 9.18 31.16 0.13
C PRO A 274 10.49 30.39 -0.01
N GLN A 275 11.14 30.48 -1.16
CA GLN A 275 12.54 30.07 -1.29
C GLN A 275 13.34 30.82 -0.23
N ARG A 276 13.74 30.14 0.86
CA ARG A 276 14.76 30.67 1.77
C ARG A 276 16.07 30.69 1.00
N GLY A 277 16.26 31.74 0.21
CA GLY A 277 17.57 32.21 -0.18
C GLY A 277 18.35 32.45 1.11
N SER A 278 19.37 31.64 1.33
CA SER A 278 20.35 31.81 2.39
C SER A 278 21.08 33.13 2.19
N GLN A 279 20.58 34.21 2.79
CA GLN A 279 21.31 35.42 3.23
C GLN A 279 20.33 36.41 3.86
N VAL A 280 19.75 36.08 5.01
CA VAL A 280 19.23 37.12 5.90
C VAL A 280 20.35 37.44 6.89
N ARG A 281 21.05 38.55 6.65
CA ARG A 281 21.97 39.16 7.61
C ARG A 281 21.22 39.31 8.95
N LEU A 282 21.81 38.78 10.00
CA LEU A 282 21.33 38.80 11.39
C LEU A 282 21.47 40.19 12.06
N ASP A 283 21.38 41.26 11.28
CA ASP A 283 21.59 42.62 11.77
C ASP A 283 20.26 43.40 11.64
N ASN A 284 19.68 43.77 12.77
CA ASN A 284 18.54 44.69 12.98
C ASN A 284 17.16 44.15 13.40
N TRP A 285 17.03 42.93 13.94
CA TRP A 285 15.77 42.55 14.61
C TRP A 285 15.41 43.47 15.80
N ARG A 286 16.41 44.10 16.44
CA ARG A 286 16.21 45.05 17.55
C ARG A 286 15.71 46.43 17.12
N ALA A 287 15.86 46.82 15.85
CA ALA A 287 15.41 48.13 15.38
C ALA A 287 13.89 48.18 15.17
N ASN A 288 13.29 47.06 14.74
CA ASN A 288 11.87 46.98 14.38
C ASN A 288 10.92 46.77 15.58
N ILE A 289 11.43 46.70 16.82
CA ILE A 289 10.59 46.62 18.02
C ILE A 289 10.07 48.01 18.45
N LYS A 290 10.73 49.10 18.04
CA LYS A 290 10.33 50.47 18.42
C LYS A 290 9.06 50.97 17.73
N ASP A 291 8.65 50.35 16.63
CA ASP A 291 7.49 50.79 15.84
C ASP A 291 6.21 50.00 16.12
N LEU A 292 6.26 49.02 17.03
CA LEU A 292 5.07 48.33 17.55
C LEU A 292 4.46 49.17 18.69
N LYS A 293 3.72 50.22 18.33
CA LYS A 293 2.82 50.89 19.27
C LYS A 293 1.56 50.03 19.41
N ILE A 294 1.39 49.42 20.58
CA ILE A 294 0.11 48.86 21.00
C ILE A 294 -0.81 50.06 21.28
N ASP A 295 -1.88 50.18 20.51
CA ASP A 295 -2.91 51.20 20.72
C ASP A 295 -3.80 50.77 21.90
N THR A 296 -3.68 51.47 23.02
CA THR A 296 -4.43 51.19 24.25
C THR A 296 -5.60 52.15 24.49
N ASP A 297 -5.92 53.03 23.55
CA ASP A 297 -7.02 53.97 23.73
C ASP A 297 -8.33 53.38 23.18
N ARG A 298 -8.91 52.45 23.94
CA ARG A 298 -10.33 52.12 23.82
C ARG A 298 -11.05 52.74 25.01
N GLN A 299 -11.81 53.79 24.75
CA GLN A 299 -12.66 54.47 25.72
C GLN A 299 -13.71 53.49 26.27
N ASP A 300 -13.71 53.32 27.59
CA ASP A 300 -14.77 52.66 28.34
C ASP A 300 -16.00 53.58 28.42
N GLU A 301 -17.00 53.35 27.58
CA GLU A 301 -18.38 53.71 27.89
C GLU A 301 -19.14 52.41 28.21
N LEU A 302 -19.43 52.24 29.51
CA LEU A 302 -20.24 51.16 30.05
C LEU A 302 -21.73 51.48 29.82
N ASP A 303 -22.30 51.00 28.72
CA ASP A 303 -23.74 50.85 28.58
C ASP A 303 -24.13 49.42 28.98
N PHE A 304 -24.76 49.32 30.15
CA PHE A 304 -25.46 48.14 30.64
C PHE A 304 -26.77 47.97 29.86
N GLU A 305 -26.86 46.96 28.99
CA GLU A 305 -28.14 46.31 28.69
C GLU A 305 -27.96 44.79 28.62
N ASP A 306 -28.81 44.10 29.38
CA ASP A 306 -28.84 42.66 29.60
C ASP A 306 -29.07 41.87 28.30
N GLY A 307 -28.19 40.91 28.02
CA GLY A 307 -28.29 40.00 26.88
C GLY A 307 -27.70 38.63 27.21
N GLU A 308 -28.59 37.75 27.67
CA GLU A 308 -28.38 36.38 28.12
C GLU A 308 -27.62 35.51 27.07
N LEU A 309 -26.42 35.04 27.44
CA LEU A 309 -25.63 34.07 26.67
C LEU A 309 -26.17 32.65 26.91
N THR A 310 -26.85 32.07 25.93
CA THR A 310 -27.10 30.61 25.90
C THR A 310 -26.38 29.95 24.71
N PRO A 311 -25.86 28.72 24.86
CA PRO A 311 -25.10 28.05 23.80
C PRO A 311 -26.05 27.35 22.82
N ASP A 312 -26.00 27.70 21.54
CA ASP A 312 -26.80 27.05 20.50
C ASP A 312 -26.37 25.59 20.29
N SER A 313 -27.28 24.67 20.62
CA SER A 313 -27.14 23.23 20.40
C SER A 313 -27.61 22.85 18.98
N MET A 314 -26.75 22.12 18.28
CA MET A 314 -27.05 21.35 17.07
C MET A 314 -28.16 20.32 17.29
N SER A 315 -29.43 20.70 17.10
CA SER A 315 -30.54 19.77 16.85
C SER A 315 -31.84 20.52 16.54
N SER A 316 -32.15 20.77 15.26
CA SER A 316 -33.53 20.96 14.77
C SER A 316 -33.59 21.42 13.31
N ARG A 317 -33.53 20.51 12.32
CA ARG A 317 -34.15 20.73 10.98
C ARG A 317 -34.56 19.41 10.29
N LEU A 318 -35.37 18.64 10.99
CA LEU A 318 -36.42 17.77 10.43
C LEU A 318 -37.59 18.08 11.37
N VAL A 319 -38.66 18.76 10.97
CA VAL A 319 -39.79 18.28 10.18
C VAL A 319 -40.64 19.52 9.89
N ASP A 320 -41.09 19.72 8.64
CA ASP A 320 -42.45 20.19 8.31
C ASP A 320 -42.54 20.58 6.84
N SER A 321 -43.16 19.70 6.04
CA SER A 321 -43.84 20.04 4.79
C SER A 321 -44.76 18.87 4.41
N ALA A 322 -45.88 18.77 5.12
CA ALA A 322 -47.01 17.92 4.75
C ALA A 322 -48.26 18.80 4.59
N ILE A 323 -48.63 19.11 3.34
CA ILE A 323 -50.02 19.41 2.97
C ILE A 323 -50.28 18.74 1.62
N GLY A 324 -51.22 17.80 1.60
CA GLY A 324 -51.70 17.13 0.39
C GLY A 324 -52.41 15.81 0.67
N MET A 325 -53.51 15.86 1.41
CA MET A 325 -54.42 14.72 1.62
C MET A 325 -54.97 14.20 0.29
N ASN A 326 -54.95 12.87 0.10
CA ASN A 326 -56.05 12.18 -0.57
C ASN A 326 -56.16 10.74 -0.04
N ASP A 327 -57.28 10.47 0.64
CA ASP A 327 -57.64 9.16 1.18
C ASP A 327 -58.08 8.20 0.07
N LYS A 328 -57.52 6.99 0.04
CA LYS A 328 -58.24 5.76 -0.36
C LYS A 328 -57.52 4.50 0.13
N LYS A 329 -58.13 3.90 1.16
CA LYS A 329 -58.10 2.51 1.66
C LYS A 329 -57.13 1.51 0.99
N MET A 330 -56.28 0.90 1.81
CA MET A 330 -55.82 -0.49 1.63
C MET A 330 -55.77 -1.19 2.99
N SER A 331 -56.87 -1.89 3.30
CA SER A 331 -56.88 -3.03 4.21
C SER A 331 -56.64 -4.27 3.37
N ASP A 332 -55.43 -4.79 3.39
CA ASP A 332 -55.09 -6.21 3.22
C ASP A 332 -53.57 -6.31 3.13
N PHE A 333 -52.96 -6.94 4.12
CA PHE A 333 -52.09 -8.11 3.94
C PHE A 333 -51.50 -8.48 5.29
N MET A 334 -52.01 -9.59 5.83
CA MET A 334 -51.52 -10.23 7.03
C MET A 334 -50.09 -10.74 6.86
N PHE A 335 -49.28 -10.52 7.90
CA PHE A 335 -48.05 -11.26 8.17
C PHE A 335 -48.42 -12.71 8.55
N ASP A 336 -47.75 -13.70 7.95
CA ASP A 336 -47.68 -15.03 8.53
C ASP A 336 -46.24 -15.58 8.53
N ARG A 337 -45.79 -15.94 9.73
CA ARG A 337 -44.52 -16.62 10.01
C ARG A 337 -44.87 -18.10 10.15
N MET A 338 -44.42 -18.95 9.23
CA MET A 338 -44.48 -20.41 9.43
C MET A 338 -43.11 -20.99 9.80
N GLY A 339 -43.02 -21.40 11.06
CA GLY A 339 -42.08 -22.41 11.52
C GLY A 339 -42.82 -23.69 11.91
N SER A 340 -42.18 -24.81 11.58
CA SER A 340 -42.36 -26.18 12.12
C SER A 340 -43.57 -27.02 11.65
N ARG A 341 -43.26 -28.16 11.00
CA ARG A 341 -43.47 -29.55 11.49
C ARG A 341 -43.31 -30.55 10.35
N VAL A 342 -42.35 -31.48 10.45
CA VAL A 342 -42.54 -32.86 9.97
C VAL A 342 -41.89 -33.82 10.97
N SER A 343 -42.67 -34.83 11.34
CA SER A 343 -42.44 -35.87 12.33
C SER A 343 -41.66 -37.08 11.80
N THR A 344 -40.98 -37.73 12.75
CA THR A 344 -40.45 -39.11 12.80
C THR A 344 -41.12 -40.17 11.92
N PHE A 345 -40.30 -41.02 11.30
CA PHE A 345 -40.53 -42.47 11.20
C PHE A 345 -39.20 -43.22 11.36
N ALA A 346 -39.19 -44.19 12.26
CA ALA A 346 -38.18 -45.21 12.42
C ALA A 346 -38.83 -46.58 12.15
N ALA A 347 -38.08 -47.47 11.51
CA ALA A 347 -38.23 -48.92 11.57
C ALA A 347 -36.82 -49.52 11.55
#